data_AF-A0A7Y2AMX3-F1
#
_entry.id   AF-A0A7Y2AMX3-F1
#
_cell.length_a   1.000
_cell.length_b   1.000
_cell.length_c   1.000
_cell.angle_alpha   90.00
_cell.angle_beta   90.00
_cell.angle_gamma   90.00
#
_symmetry.space_group_name_H-M   'P 1'
#
loop_
_entity.id
_entity.type
_entity.pdbx_description
1 polymer ?
#
loop_
_entity_poly.entity_id
_entity_poly.type
_entity_poly.pdbx_seq_one_letter_code
_entity_poly.pdbx_strand_id
1 'polypeptide(L)'
;MHEDLLGYLLGALEPHEMRRIAQLLRDDADARAELAKIQNALRPLEEGYQGPTAPSSDLVRRTLDSLPPLPAETDAPVPTPVLLTPMGSVAESSDRGSMNWLDWVSGSMALAILLGLLLPAIAQGRFESRKAACQDRFRQLHTALVSYVTRNPHEQLPAVAEQGPEAFAGVYAVRLHDAGLLDDPSVRWCPSRNPPSFDSSTPQENQLVGFNELVSVADLHQSPVNRLQQLQRIVGGHYAYNLGVIERDRLTAPKFESRATFAVMADAPLPGFSNGRLGVENVGHSGKGINVLFEDGRVQFFTLEALEAMPDHPLWNHRRRNEAGINVDDASLAPSWRPPFVDVKQR
;
A
#
# COMPACT_ATOMS: atom_id res chain seq x y z
N MET A 1 -2.38 -1.79 27.93
CA MET A 1 -1.88 -3.03 28.54
C MET A 1 -1.43 -4.05 27.50
N HIS A 2 -2.31 -4.55 26.61
CA HIS A 2 -1.90 -5.48 25.54
C HIS A 2 -0.85 -4.86 24.59
N GLU A 3 -1.03 -3.59 24.24
CA GLU A 3 -0.07 -2.82 23.42
C GLU A 3 1.27 -2.60 24.11
N ASP A 4 1.28 -2.43 25.44
CA ASP A 4 2.51 -2.26 26.22
C ASP A 4 3.30 -3.58 26.32
N LEU A 5 2.62 -4.72 26.46
CA LEU A 5 3.27 -6.04 26.48
C LEU A 5 3.86 -6.41 25.11
N LEU A 6 3.15 -6.05 24.03
CA LEU A 6 3.66 -6.21 22.67
C LEU A 6 4.86 -5.29 22.41
N GLY A 7 4.77 -4.02 22.82
CA GLY A 7 5.88 -3.07 22.74
C GLY A 7 7.10 -3.53 23.54
N TYR A 8 6.89 -4.11 24.72
CA TYR A 8 7.94 -4.69 25.56
C TYR A 8 8.64 -5.86 24.86
N LEU A 9 7.89 -6.74 24.19
CA LEU A 9 8.41 -7.89 23.46
C LEU A 9 9.24 -7.48 22.24
N LEU A 10 8.78 -6.44 21.53
CA LEU A 10 9.46 -5.91 20.34
C LEU A 10 10.61 -4.93 20.68
N GLY A 11 10.85 -4.64 21.96
CA GLY A 11 11.84 -3.64 22.39
C GLY A 11 11.53 -2.22 21.94
N ALA A 12 10.25 -1.92 21.70
CA ALA A 12 9.77 -0.66 21.11
C ALA A 12 9.27 0.36 22.15
N LEU A 13 9.46 0.09 23.45
CA LEU A 13 9.09 0.99 24.55
C LEU A 13 10.24 1.88 25.00
N GLU A 14 9.92 3.01 25.62
CA GLU A 14 10.94 3.88 26.21
C GLU A 14 11.60 3.24 27.46
N PRO A 15 12.84 3.63 27.82
CA PRO A 15 13.59 2.98 28.91
C PRO A 15 12.91 3.00 30.29
N HIS A 16 12.02 3.96 30.54
CA HIS A 16 11.26 4.04 31.77
C HIS A 16 10.02 3.13 31.76
N GLU A 17 9.38 2.97 30.59
CA GLU A 17 8.25 2.07 30.37
C GLU A 17 8.70 0.60 30.38
N MET A 18 9.86 0.31 29.79
CA MET A 18 10.51 -1.00 29.89
C MET A 18 10.71 -1.44 31.35
N ARG A 19 11.16 -0.52 32.21
CA ARG A 19 11.35 -0.80 33.65
C ARG A 19 10.01 -1.03 34.36
N ARG A 20 8.98 -0.24 34.03
CA ARG A 20 7.62 -0.38 34.57
C ARG A 20 7.02 -1.74 34.21
N ILE A 21 7.09 -2.16 32.94
CA ILE A 21 6.57 -3.46 32.50
C ILE A 21 7.41 -4.61 33.04
N ALA A 22 8.74 -4.48 33.11
CA ALA A 22 9.60 -5.49 33.74
C ALA A 22 9.33 -5.67 35.25
N GLN A 23 8.82 -4.64 35.92
CA GLN A 23 8.39 -4.73 37.31
C GLN A 23 7.00 -5.38 37.40
N LEU A 24 6.06 -4.97 36.55
CA LEU A 24 4.73 -5.59 36.43
C LEU A 24 4.82 -7.10 36.16
N LEU A 25 5.68 -7.54 35.25
CA LEU A 25 5.88 -8.96 34.93
C LEU A 25 6.50 -9.77 36.08
N ARG A 26 7.19 -9.12 37.01
CA ARG A 26 7.71 -9.78 38.22
C ARG A 26 6.62 -9.98 39.26
N ASP A 27 5.72 -9.00 39.38
CA ASP A 27 4.74 -8.94 40.45
C ASP A 27 3.40 -9.61 40.09
N ASP A 28 3.09 -9.74 38.79
CA ASP A 28 1.81 -10.24 38.29
C ASP A 28 1.95 -11.56 37.49
N ALA A 29 1.13 -12.56 37.83
CA ALA A 29 1.08 -13.85 37.15
C ALA A 29 0.20 -13.81 35.88
N ASP A 30 -0.84 -12.97 35.86
CA ASP A 30 -1.76 -12.86 34.73
C ASP A 30 -1.11 -12.09 33.57
N ALA A 31 -0.33 -11.04 33.89
CA ALA A 31 0.49 -10.32 32.92
C ALA A 31 1.50 -11.25 32.21
N ARG A 32 2.08 -12.22 32.94
CA ARG A 32 2.97 -13.23 32.36
C ARG A 32 2.23 -14.20 31.44
N ALA A 33 1.02 -14.61 31.81
CA ALA A 33 0.19 -15.47 30.98
C ALA A 33 -0.24 -14.79 29.67
N GLU A 34 -0.57 -13.49 29.71
CA GLU A 34 -0.84 -12.70 28.51
C GLU A 34 0.39 -12.55 27.61
N LEU A 35 1.55 -12.24 28.18
CA LEU A 35 2.80 -12.13 27.42
C LEU A 35 3.12 -13.45 26.68
N ALA A 36 2.91 -14.59 27.34
CA ALA A 36 3.10 -15.91 26.73
C ALA A 36 2.13 -16.19 25.57
N LYS A 37 0.88 -15.70 25.64
CA LYS A 37 -0.08 -15.81 24.51
C LYS A 37 0.41 -15.00 23.30
N ILE A 38 0.88 -13.77 23.54
CA ILE A 38 1.41 -12.88 22.49
C ILE A 38 2.66 -13.50 21.85
N GLN A 39 3.60 -14.01 22.65
CA GLN A 39 4.78 -14.73 22.15
C GLN A 39 4.40 -15.91 21.26
N ASN A 40 3.43 -16.73 21.68
CA ASN A 40 2.98 -17.88 20.90
C ASN A 40 2.33 -17.47 19.56
N ALA A 41 1.66 -16.32 19.50
CA ALA A 41 1.05 -15.78 18.29
C ALA A 41 2.08 -15.19 17.32
N LEU A 42 3.21 -14.70 17.82
CA LEU A 42 4.29 -14.11 17.01
C LEU A 42 5.29 -15.14 16.47
N ARG A 43 5.42 -16.30 17.12
CA ARG A 43 6.34 -17.38 16.72
C ARG A 43 6.28 -17.78 15.22
N PRO A 44 5.12 -17.90 14.56
CA PRO A 44 5.06 -18.21 13.12
C PRO A 44 5.73 -17.15 12.22
N LEU A 45 5.83 -15.90 12.69
CA LEU A 45 6.49 -14.81 11.95
C LEU A 45 8.02 -14.88 12.07
N GLU A 46 8.54 -15.43 13.17
CA GLU A 46 9.97 -15.69 13.36
C GLU A 46 10.43 -16.88 12.51
N GLU A 47 9.60 -17.92 12.37
CA GLU A 47 9.90 -19.12 11.57
C GLU A 47 10.01 -18.81 10.05
N GLY A 48 9.35 -17.75 9.58
CA GLY A 48 9.43 -17.27 8.19
C GLY A 48 10.56 -16.26 7.92
N TYR A 49 11.34 -15.88 8.94
CA TYR A 49 12.39 -14.89 8.80
C TYR A 49 13.66 -15.50 8.18
N GLN A 50 13.91 -15.21 6.91
CA GLN A 50 15.21 -15.40 6.29
C GLN A 50 16.05 -14.15 6.54
N GLY A 51 16.98 -14.24 7.50
CA GLY A 51 17.88 -13.15 7.81
C GLY A 51 18.74 -12.72 6.61
N PRO A 52 19.24 -11.48 6.60
CA PRO A 52 20.20 -11.03 5.59
C PRO A 52 21.42 -11.96 5.55
N THR A 53 22.04 -12.07 4.37
CA THR A 53 23.28 -12.83 4.12
C THR A 53 24.25 -12.73 5.30
N ALA A 54 24.76 -13.87 5.75
CA ALA A 54 25.68 -13.95 6.88
C ALA A 54 26.80 -12.89 6.73
N PRO A 55 27.12 -12.17 7.82
CA PRO A 55 28.17 -11.15 7.77
C PRO A 55 29.50 -11.77 7.33
N SER A 56 30.38 -10.95 6.78
CA SER A 56 31.74 -11.38 6.42
C SER A 56 32.38 -12.10 7.60
N SER A 57 33.04 -13.24 7.36
CA SER A 57 33.65 -14.10 8.39
C SER A 57 34.65 -13.38 9.31
N ASP A 58 35.13 -12.21 8.90
CA ASP A 58 36.08 -11.38 9.64
C ASP A 58 35.42 -10.34 10.57
N LEU A 59 34.09 -10.22 10.59
CA LEU A 59 33.38 -9.23 11.41
C LEU A 59 33.66 -9.41 12.90
N VAL A 60 33.65 -10.65 13.38
CA VAL A 60 33.91 -10.99 14.79
C VAL A 60 35.33 -10.57 15.18
N ARG A 61 36.31 -10.86 14.32
CA ARG A 61 37.71 -10.51 14.56
C ARG A 61 37.90 -8.99 14.61
N ARG A 62 37.36 -8.25 13.63
CA ARG A 62 37.42 -6.78 13.60
C ARG A 62 36.73 -6.13 14.80
N THR A 63 35.67 -6.74 15.30
CA THR A 63 34.94 -6.24 16.49
C THR A 63 35.77 -6.45 17.75
N LEU A 64 36.40 -7.61 17.91
CA LEU A 64 37.28 -7.91 19.04
C LEU A 64 38.56 -7.05 19.02
N ASP A 65 39.13 -6.80 17.85
CA ASP A 65 40.30 -5.92 17.68
C ASP A 65 39.98 -4.45 17.99
N SER A 66 38.69 -4.06 17.93
CA SER A 66 38.24 -2.70 18.22
C SER A 66 37.90 -2.45 19.69
N LEU A 67 37.95 -3.49 20.54
CA LEU A 67 37.72 -3.32 21.98
C LEU A 67 39.00 -2.82 22.65
N PRO A 68 38.93 -1.75 23.47
CA PRO A 68 40.07 -1.33 24.26
C PRO A 68 40.46 -2.44 25.26
N PRO A 69 41.76 -2.60 25.57
CA PRO A 69 42.20 -3.61 26.53
C PRO A 69 41.54 -3.34 27.88
N LEU A 70 40.93 -4.39 28.45
CA LEU A 70 40.40 -4.33 29.80
C LEU A 70 41.55 -3.98 30.76
N PRO A 71 41.32 -3.06 31.72
CA PRO A 71 42.35 -2.68 32.67
C PRO A 71 42.81 -3.92 33.44
N ALA A 72 44.11 -4.20 33.40
CA ALA A 72 44.72 -5.29 34.15
C ALA A 72 44.58 -4.99 35.65
N GLU A 73 44.03 -5.94 36.40
CA GLU A 73 44.16 -5.95 37.86
C GLU A 73 45.63 -6.21 38.22
N THR A 74 46.44 -5.15 38.36
CA THR A 74 47.69 -5.23 39.11
C THR A 74 48.08 -3.86 39.67
N ASP A 75 48.18 -3.82 41.00
CA ASP A 75 48.96 -2.90 41.85
C ASP A 75 49.15 -1.47 41.35
N ALA A 76 48.22 -0.61 41.74
CA ALA A 76 48.46 0.83 41.75
C ALA A 76 49.55 1.17 42.79
N PRO A 77 50.52 2.03 42.44
CA PRO A 77 51.49 2.55 43.40
C PRO A 77 50.77 3.44 44.43
N VAL A 78 51.16 3.28 45.69
CA VAL A 78 50.68 4.06 46.85
C VAL A 78 50.64 5.55 46.52
N PRO A 79 49.45 6.18 46.45
CA PRO A 79 49.35 7.62 46.49
C PRO A 79 49.46 8.05 47.96
N THR A 80 50.36 8.98 48.22
CA THR A 80 50.38 9.91 49.36
C THR A 80 48.98 10.23 49.88
N PRO A 81 48.78 10.37 51.22
CA PRO A 81 47.47 10.68 51.78
C PRO A 81 47.06 12.08 51.34
N VAL A 82 46.29 12.15 50.26
CA VAL A 82 45.50 13.34 49.95
C VAL A 82 44.49 13.44 51.09
N LEU A 83 44.58 14.52 51.84
CA LEU A 83 43.58 14.93 52.81
C LEU A 83 42.23 14.96 52.07
N LEU A 84 41.43 13.92 52.29
CA LEU A 84 40.07 13.84 51.83
C LEU A 84 39.31 14.93 52.59
N THR A 85 39.24 16.11 51.98
CA THR A 85 38.10 16.99 52.21
C THR A 85 36.89 16.09 52.01
N PRO A 86 35.99 15.94 53.00
CA PRO A 86 34.75 15.25 52.74
C PRO A 86 34.14 16.06 51.61
N MET A 87 34.06 15.46 50.43
CA MET A 87 33.09 15.88 49.44
C MET A 87 31.80 15.77 50.25
N GLY A 88 31.33 16.93 50.71
CA GLY A 88 30.04 17.03 51.34
C GLY A 88 29.16 16.22 50.42
N SER A 89 28.48 15.24 50.99
CA SER A 89 27.29 14.72 50.40
C SER A 89 26.57 15.96 49.87
N VAL A 90 26.62 16.16 48.55
CA VAL A 90 25.47 16.67 47.86
C VAL A 90 24.48 15.56 48.19
N ALA A 91 23.87 15.69 49.36
CA ALA A 91 22.48 15.39 49.49
C ALA A 91 21.92 16.12 48.28
N GLU A 92 21.74 15.38 47.19
CA GLU A 92 20.48 15.42 46.51
C GLU A 92 19.47 15.31 47.64
N SER A 93 19.16 16.47 48.22
CA SER A 93 17.82 16.80 48.60
C SER A 93 17.03 16.39 47.38
N SER A 94 16.56 15.15 47.43
CA SER A 94 15.22 14.77 47.03
C SER A 94 14.28 15.68 47.82
N ASP A 95 14.37 16.97 47.50
CA ASP A 95 13.26 17.85 47.56
C ASP A 95 12.31 17.16 46.60
N ARG A 96 11.39 16.39 47.19
CA ARG A 96 10.13 16.04 46.58
C ARG A 96 9.43 17.39 46.38
N GLY A 97 9.98 18.20 45.48
CA GLY A 97 9.41 19.44 45.03
C GLY A 97 8.06 19.02 44.51
N SER A 98 7.02 19.38 45.26
CA SER A 98 5.64 19.21 44.85
C SER A 98 5.58 19.68 43.41
N MET A 99 5.34 18.75 42.48
CA MET A 99 5.42 19.04 41.06
C MET A 99 4.52 20.24 40.82
N ASN A 100 5.14 21.39 40.52
CA ASN A 100 4.40 22.63 40.45
C ASN A 100 3.40 22.43 39.31
N TRP A 101 2.13 22.75 39.55
CA TRP A 101 1.08 22.57 38.55
C TRP A 101 1.43 23.22 37.20
N LEU A 102 2.27 24.27 37.23
CA LEU A 102 2.89 24.89 36.06
C LEU A 102 3.78 23.95 35.23
N ASP A 103 4.52 23.04 35.85
CA ASP A 103 5.38 22.07 35.14
C ASP A 103 4.52 21.06 34.37
N TRP A 104 3.42 20.58 34.98
CA TRP A 104 2.44 19.73 34.31
C TRP A 104 1.77 20.42 33.12
N VAL A 105 1.40 21.69 33.29
CA VAL A 105 0.81 22.49 32.20
C VAL A 105 1.82 22.70 31.08
N SER A 106 3.08 23.03 31.42
CA SER A 106 4.14 23.26 30.43
C SER A 106 4.48 21.99 29.65
N GLY A 107 4.60 20.84 30.33
CA GLY A 107 4.85 19.54 29.71
C GLY A 107 3.69 19.09 28.83
N SER A 108 2.45 19.28 29.30
CA SER A 108 1.25 18.96 28.52
C SER A 108 1.13 19.85 27.28
N MET A 109 1.44 21.14 27.40
CA MET A 109 1.44 22.08 26.28
C MET A 109 2.53 21.74 25.25
N ALA A 110 3.74 21.43 25.71
CA ALA A 110 4.84 21.02 24.83
C ALA A 110 4.51 19.72 24.08
N LEU A 111 3.94 18.74 24.79
CA LEU A 111 3.49 17.47 24.19
C LEU A 111 2.38 17.69 23.16
N ALA A 112 1.39 18.54 23.47
CA ALA A 112 0.31 18.87 22.54
C ALA A 112 0.83 19.56 21.27
N ILE A 113 1.79 20.48 21.40
CA ILE A 113 2.45 21.13 20.25
C ILE A 113 3.23 20.09 19.43
N LEU A 114 4.00 19.22 20.09
CA LEU A 114 4.77 18.17 19.43
C LEU A 114 3.87 17.20 18.65
N LEU A 115 2.80 16.69 19.27
CA LEU A 115 1.80 15.85 18.60
C LEU A 115 1.10 16.59 17.45
N GLY A 116 0.75 17.87 17.65
CA GLY A 116 0.13 18.71 16.65
C GLY A 116 0.99 18.89 15.38
N LEU A 117 2.32 18.81 15.50
CA LEU A 117 3.25 18.87 14.37
C LEU A 117 3.58 17.48 13.80
N LEU A 118 3.78 16.46 14.65
CA LEU A 118 4.18 15.13 14.21
C LEU A 118 3.07 14.39 13.47
N LEU A 119 1.83 14.43 13.96
CA LEU A 119 0.70 13.72 13.36
C LEU A 119 0.46 14.10 11.89
N PRO A 120 0.34 15.39 11.51
CA PRO A 120 0.16 15.76 10.11
C PRO A 120 1.37 15.42 9.24
N ALA A 121 2.59 15.52 9.79
CA ALA A 121 3.81 15.13 9.07
C ALA A 121 3.83 13.62 8.75
N ILE A 122 3.48 12.77 9.72
CA ILE A 122 3.39 11.32 9.53
C ILE A 122 2.27 10.98 8.53
N ALA A 123 1.10 11.64 8.66
CA ALA A 123 -0.02 11.42 7.74
C ALA A 123 0.34 11.77 6.29
N GLN A 124 1.03 12.90 6.08
CA GLN A 124 1.49 13.31 4.76
C GLN A 124 2.59 12.40 4.23
N GLY A 125 3.53 11.96 5.08
CA GLY A 125 4.56 10.99 4.70
C GLY A 125 3.99 9.66 4.25
N ARG A 126 2.97 9.13 4.95
CA ARG A 126 2.26 7.90 4.56
C ARG A 126 1.52 8.08 3.23
N PHE A 127 0.88 9.23 3.02
CA PHE A 127 0.20 9.53 1.77
C PHE A 127 1.19 9.54 0.59
N GLU A 128 2.29 10.27 0.71
CA GLU A 128 3.33 10.35 -0.33
C GLU A 128 3.96 8.98 -0.63
N SER A 129 4.20 8.18 0.41
CA SER A 129 4.72 6.81 0.25
C SER A 129 3.73 5.91 -0.51
N ARG A 130 2.44 5.90 -0.15
CA ARG A 130 1.43 5.07 -0.83
C ARG A 130 1.19 5.55 -2.26
N LYS A 131 1.22 6.86 -2.50
CA LYS A 131 1.18 7.45 -3.85
C LYS A 131 2.35 6.96 -4.69
N ALA A 132 3.59 7.05 -4.18
CA ALA A 132 4.78 6.59 -4.88
C ALA A 132 4.75 5.07 -5.17
N ALA A 133 4.29 4.26 -4.21
CA ALA A 133 4.11 2.82 -4.40
C ALA A 133 3.07 2.50 -5.49
N CYS A 134 1.96 3.24 -5.53
CA CYS A 134 0.97 3.09 -6.59
C CYS A 134 1.52 3.48 -7.97
N GLN A 135 2.32 4.56 -8.05
CA GLN A 135 2.99 4.96 -9.29
C GLN A 135 3.97 3.89 -9.76
N ASP A 136 4.65 3.23 -8.84
CA ASP A 136 5.54 2.10 -9.17
C ASP A 136 4.76 0.92 -9.77
N ARG A 137 3.58 0.58 -9.21
CA ARG A 137 2.69 -0.43 -9.82
C ARG A 137 2.28 -0.07 -11.25
N PHE A 138 2.05 1.21 -11.56
CA PHE A 138 1.79 1.62 -12.93
C PHE A 138 3.01 1.50 -13.86
N ARG A 139 4.23 1.72 -13.37
CA ARG A 139 5.44 1.46 -14.18
C ARG A 139 5.59 -0.02 -14.51
N GLN A 140 5.29 -0.90 -13.54
CA GLN A 140 5.28 -2.35 -13.76
C GLN A 140 4.22 -2.74 -14.80
N LEU A 141 2.99 -2.23 -14.66
CA LEU A 141 1.90 -2.47 -15.61
C LEU A 141 2.20 -1.91 -17.00
N HIS A 142 2.79 -0.73 -17.09
CA HIS A 142 3.22 -0.15 -18.38
C HIS A 142 4.25 -1.04 -19.08
N THR A 143 5.24 -1.55 -18.34
CA THR A 143 6.22 -2.49 -18.88
C THR A 143 5.56 -3.76 -19.42
N ALA A 144 4.56 -4.30 -18.70
CA ALA A 144 3.78 -5.45 -19.16
C ALA A 144 2.95 -5.10 -20.42
N LEU A 145 2.30 -3.94 -20.47
CA LEU A 145 1.52 -3.48 -21.62
C LEU A 145 2.39 -3.28 -22.86
N VAL A 146 3.56 -2.65 -22.74
CA VAL A 146 4.50 -2.50 -23.86
C VAL A 146 5.02 -3.85 -24.33
N SER A 147 5.32 -4.77 -23.39
CA SER A 147 5.71 -6.15 -23.73
C SER A 147 4.59 -6.90 -24.45
N TYR A 148 3.33 -6.61 -24.13
CA TYR A 148 2.16 -7.17 -24.82
C TYR A 148 2.03 -6.62 -26.24
N VAL A 149 2.09 -5.29 -26.38
CA VAL A 149 2.01 -4.56 -27.65
C VAL A 149 3.09 -5.02 -28.61
N THR A 150 4.34 -5.13 -28.15
CA THR A 150 5.49 -5.53 -28.98
C THR A 150 5.41 -6.99 -29.47
N ARG A 151 4.69 -7.86 -28.75
CA ARG A 151 4.40 -9.24 -29.17
C ARG A 151 3.19 -9.33 -30.10
N ASN A 152 2.36 -8.29 -30.18
CA ASN A 152 1.15 -8.27 -30.97
C ASN A 152 1.44 -7.70 -32.38
N PRO A 153 1.15 -8.44 -33.48
CA PRO A 153 1.38 -7.95 -34.84
C PRO A 153 0.70 -6.63 -35.20
N HIS A 154 -0.38 -6.29 -34.49
CA HIS A 154 -1.15 -5.06 -34.72
C HIS A 154 -0.72 -3.88 -33.84
N GLU A 155 0.27 -4.06 -32.96
CA GLU A 155 0.75 -3.03 -32.03
C GLU A 155 -0.40 -2.45 -31.17
N GLN A 156 -1.36 -3.29 -30.80
CA GLN A 156 -2.56 -2.88 -30.06
C GLN A 156 -2.47 -3.25 -28.58
N LEU A 157 -3.03 -2.37 -27.75
CA LEU A 157 -3.26 -2.65 -26.33
C LEU A 157 -4.21 -3.84 -26.14
N PRO A 158 -4.23 -4.49 -24.95
CA PRO A 158 -5.20 -5.53 -24.62
C PRO A 158 -6.65 -5.11 -24.93
N ALA A 159 -7.30 -5.82 -25.85
CA ALA A 159 -8.61 -5.44 -26.37
C ALA A 159 -9.75 -5.72 -25.39
N VAL A 160 -10.69 -4.78 -25.27
CA VAL A 160 -11.99 -5.00 -24.63
C VAL A 160 -12.98 -5.43 -25.70
N ALA A 161 -13.67 -6.55 -25.49
CA ALA A 161 -14.65 -7.04 -26.45
C ALA A 161 -15.91 -6.16 -26.45
N GLU A 162 -16.57 -6.02 -27.60
CA GLU A 162 -17.83 -5.28 -27.70
C GLU A 162 -18.97 -5.96 -26.94
N GLN A 163 -18.97 -7.29 -26.88
CA GLN A 163 -19.99 -8.12 -26.26
C GLN A 163 -19.43 -9.43 -25.70
N GLY A 164 -20.20 -10.11 -24.85
CA GLY A 164 -19.83 -11.40 -24.25
C GLY A 164 -19.00 -11.29 -22.97
N PRO A 165 -18.38 -12.39 -22.52
CA PRO A 165 -17.76 -12.48 -21.20
C PRO A 165 -16.50 -11.60 -21.05
N GLU A 166 -15.86 -11.25 -22.17
CA GLU A 166 -14.68 -10.38 -22.24
C GLU A 166 -15.02 -8.89 -22.38
N ALA A 167 -16.32 -8.51 -22.41
CA ALA A 167 -16.77 -7.13 -22.53
C ALA A 167 -16.74 -6.40 -21.18
N PHE A 168 -15.54 -6.19 -20.64
CA PHE A 168 -15.31 -5.44 -19.41
C PHE A 168 -13.88 -4.87 -19.38
N ALA A 169 -13.69 -3.68 -18.82
CA ALA A 169 -12.38 -3.00 -18.79
C ALA A 169 -11.29 -3.85 -18.12
N GLY A 170 -11.63 -4.60 -17.08
CA GLY A 170 -10.69 -5.43 -16.31
C GLY A 170 -10.07 -6.60 -17.07
N VAL A 171 -10.53 -6.87 -18.31
CA VAL A 171 -10.02 -7.97 -19.14
C VAL A 171 -8.54 -7.81 -19.48
N TYR A 172 -7.97 -6.60 -19.37
CA TYR A 172 -6.54 -6.37 -19.56
C TYR A 172 -5.69 -7.30 -18.68
N ALA A 173 -6.09 -7.51 -17.41
CA ALA A 173 -5.34 -8.33 -16.47
C ALA A 173 -5.34 -9.81 -16.89
N VAL A 174 -6.47 -10.29 -17.42
CA VAL A 174 -6.62 -11.65 -17.97
C VAL A 174 -5.71 -11.83 -19.18
N ARG A 175 -5.75 -10.88 -20.13
CA ARG A 175 -4.93 -10.95 -21.34
C ARG A 175 -3.43 -10.87 -21.05
N LEU A 176 -3.03 -10.05 -20.08
CA LEU A 176 -1.63 -9.97 -19.65
C LEU A 176 -1.18 -11.25 -18.95
N HIS A 177 -2.03 -11.84 -18.09
CA HIS A 177 -1.76 -13.13 -17.47
C HIS A 177 -1.62 -14.25 -18.50
N ASP A 178 -2.57 -14.36 -19.44
CA ASP A 178 -2.53 -15.39 -20.49
C ASP A 178 -1.31 -15.24 -21.43
N ALA A 179 -0.78 -14.01 -21.56
CA ALA A 179 0.45 -13.74 -22.27
C ALA A 179 1.74 -14.00 -21.45
N GLY A 180 1.61 -14.41 -20.18
CA GLY A 180 2.73 -14.57 -19.25
C GLY A 180 3.46 -13.27 -18.94
N LEU A 181 2.71 -12.16 -18.86
CA LEU A 181 3.23 -10.81 -18.61
C LEU A 181 2.76 -10.22 -17.28
N LEU A 182 1.89 -10.94 -16.57
CA LEU A 182 1.39 -10.57 -15.25
C LEU A 182 1.35 -11.84 -14.40
N ASP A 183 2.43 -12.10 -13.66
CA ASP A 183 2.56 -13.29 -12.80
C ASP A 183 2.21 -12.97 -11.33
N ASP A 184 2.45 -11.72 -10.90
CA ASP A 184 2.13 -11.27 -9.55
C ASP A 184 0.70 -10.69 -9.50
N PRO A 185 -0.27 -11.39 -8.86
CA PRO A 185 -1.65 -10.93 -8.73
C PRO A 185 -1.76 -9.62 -7.93
N SER A 186 -0.77 -9.33 -7.06
CA SER A 186 -0.78 -8.17 -6.17
C SER A 186 -0.65 -6.84 -6.93
N VAL A 187 -0.05 -6.87 -8.12
CA VAL A 187 0.20 -5.68 -8.95
C VAL A 187 -1.10 -4.95 -9.26
N ARG A 188 -2.20 -5.67 -9.46
CA ARG A 188 -3.56 -5.15 -9.79
C ARG A 188 -4.20 -4.33 -8.67
N TRP A 189 -3.65 -4.40 -7.46
CA TRP A 189 -4.23 -3.76 -6.28
C TRP A 189 -3.46 -2.48 -5.93
N CYS A 190 -4.17 -1.36 -5.91
CA CYS A 190 -3.62 -0.07 -5.47
C CYS A 190 -3.23 -0.12 -3.97
N PRO A 191 -1.98 0.19 -3.59
CA PRO A 191 -1.53 0.19 -2.19
C PRO A 191 -2.22 1.22 -1.28
N SER A 192 -2.84 2.24 -1.87
CA SER A 192 -3.63 3.25 -1.14
C SER A 192 -5.03 2.76 -0.77
N ARG A 193 -5.38 1.53 -1.15
CA ARG A 193 -6.68 0.92 -0.91
C ARG A 193 -6.55 -0.45 -0.29
N ASN A 194 -7.51 -0.77 0.56
CA ASN A 194 -7.69 -2.13 1.01
C ASN A 194 -8.22 -2.95 -0.18
N PRO A 195 -7.64 -4.12 -0.48
CA PRO A 195 -8.28 -5.05 -1.39
C PRO A 195 -9.67 -5.41 -0.84
N PRO A 196 -10.62 -5.79 -1.70
CA PRO A 196 -11.90 -6.28 -1.25
C PRO A 196 -11.67 -7.43 -0.25
N SER A 197 -12.10 -7.24 0.99
CA SER A 197 -12.07 -8.26 2.05
C SER A 197 -13.48 -8.83 2.18
N PHE A 198 -13.67 -10.09 1.83
CA PHE A 198 -14.91 -10.78 2.22
C PHE A 198 -14.81 -11.14 3.69
N ASP A 199 -15.80 -10.68 4.46
CA ASP A 199 -15.90 -10.93 5.89
C ASP A 199 -15.95 -12.45 6.11
N SER A 200 -14.96 -12.98 6.84
CA SER A 200 -14.76 -14.41 7.12
C SER A 200 -15.85 -15.02 8.01
N SER A 201 -16.89 -14.26 8.34
CA SER A 201 -18.08 -14.65 9.07
C SER A 201 -19.15 -15.33 8.20
N THR A 202 -18.98 -15.34 6.87
CA THR A 202 -19.92 -16.00 5.94
C THR A 202 -19.58 -17.49 5.77
N PRO A 203 -20.53 -18.43 5.98
CA PRO A 203 -20.29 -19.86 5.85
C PRO A 203 -19.70 -20.27 4.49
N GLN A 204 -18.74 -21.19 4.59
CA GLN A 204 -17.69 -21.57 3.63
C GLN A 204 -18.17 -22.32 2.37
N GLU A 205 -19.43 -22.20 1.96
CA GLU A 205 -20.01 -23.01 0.88
C GLU A 205 -20.13 -22.27 -0.46
N ASN A 206 -19.84 -20.96 -0.47
CA ASN A 206 -19.87 -20.11 -1.67
C ASN A 206 -18.50 -19.46 -1.90
N GLN A 207 -17.42 -20.26 -1.86
CA GLN A 207 -16.02 -19.80 -1.96
C GLN A 207 -15.82 -18.90 -3.18
N LEU A 208 -15.82 -17.60 -2.86
CA LEU A 208 -15.50 -16.49 -3.71
C LEU A 208 -14.08 -16.65 -4.22
N VAL A 209 -13.86 -16.25 -5.48
CA VAL A 209 -12.57 -16.21 -6.17
C VAL A 209 -11.47 -15.80 -5.18
N GLY A 210 -10.36 -16.53 -5.15
CA GLY A 210 -9.19 -16.04 -4.43
C GLY A 210 -8.81 -14.68 -5.02
N PHE A 211 -8.83 -13.61 -4.23
CA PHE A 211 -8.39 -12.28 -4.69
C PHE A 211 -6.95 -12.27 -5.21
N ASN A 212 -6.17 -13.29 -4.82
CA ASN A 212 -4.82 -13.56 -5.26
C ASN A 212 -4.74 -14.53 -6.45
N GLU A 213 -5.86 -14.92 -7.04
CA GLU A 213 -5.86 -15.79 -8.21
C GLU A 213 -5.97 -14.95 -9.49
N LEU A 214 -5.12 -15.28 -10.45
CA LEU A 214 -5.23 -14.78 -11.82
C LEU A 214 -6.06 -15.79 -12.61
N VAL A 215 -6.92 -15.25 -13.46
CA VAL A 215 -7.96 -16.01 -14.17
C VAL A 215 -7.64 -15.92 -15.65
N SER A 216 -7.85 -17.01 -16.38
CA SER A 216 -7.61 -17.07 -17.82
C SER A 216 -8.84 -16.66 -18.65
N VAL A 217 -8.64 -16.41 -19.95
CA VAL A 217 -9.77 -16.18 -20.86
C VAL A 217 -10.69 -17.40 -20.89
N ALA A 218 -10.13 -18.62 -20.87
CA ALA A 218 -10.93 -19.84 -20.88
C ALA A 218 -11.89 -19.92 -19.69
N ASP A 219 -11.45 -19.50 -18.50
CA ASP A 219 -12.26 -19.48 -17.29
C ASP A 219 -13.43 -18.49 -17.39
N LEU A 220 -13.23 -17.35 -18.06
CA LEU A 220 -14.31 -16.37 -18.29
C LEU A 220 -15.45 -16.97 -19.13
N HIS A 221 -15.10 -17.70 -20.20
CA HIS A 221 -16.09 -18.32 -21.09
C HIS A 221 -16.83 -19.48 -20.44
N GLN A 222 -16.15 -20.25 -19.60
CA GLN A 222 -16.72 -21.42 -18.93
C GLN A 222 -17.50 -21.07 -17.65
N SER A 223 -17.26 -19.90 -17.07
CA SER A 223 -17.90 -19.47 -15.83
C SER A 223 -19.42 -19.31 -15.96
N PRO A 224 -20.22 -19.73 -14.95
CA PRO A 224 -21.65 -19.41 -14.90
C PRO A 224 -21.88 -17.90 -14.72
N VAL A 225 -23.07 -17.38 -15.08
CA VAL A 225 -23.36 -15.93 -15.11
C VAL A 225 -23.01 -15.23 -13.81
N ASN A 226 -23.43 -15.79 -12.67
CA ASN A 226 -23.18 -15.20 -11.35
C ASN A 226 -21.67 -15.15 -11.03
N ARG A 227 -20.91 -16.17 -11.43
CA ARG A 227 -19.45 -16.22 -11.26
C ARG A 227 -18.76 -15.22 -12.17
N LEU A 228 -19.19 -15.13 -13.43
CA LEU A 228 -18.67 -14.17 -14.39
C LEU A 228 -18.84 -12.73 -13.90
N GLN A 229 -20.01 -12.37 -13.37
CA GLN A 229 -20.24 -11.05 -12.79
C GLN A 229 -19.33 -10.75 -11.60
N GLN A 230 -19.05 -11.74 -10.75
CA GLN A 230 -18.08 -11.58 -9.66
C GLN A 230 -16.66 -11.39 -10.19
N LEU A 231 -16.24 -12.20 -11.15
CA LEU A 231 -14.92 -12.10 -11.79
C LEU A 231 -14.73 -10.73 -12.43
N GLN A 232 -15.68 -10.26 -13.24
CA GLN A 232 -15.62 -8.96 -13.90
C GLN A 232 -15.46 -7.79 -12.90
N ARG A 233 -15.96 -7.92 -11.67
CA ARG A 233 -15.79 -6.90 -10.61
C ARG A 233 -14.39 -6.83 -10.03
N ILE A 234 -13.67 -7.93 -9.96
CA ILE A 234 -12.42 -8.02 -9.17
C ILE A 234 -11.17 -8.24 -10.02
N VAL A 235 -11.32 -8.80 -11.23
CA VAL A 235 -10.19 -9.28 -12.04
C VAL A 235 -9.30 -8.14 -12.53
N GLY A 236 -9.84 -6.97 -12.82
CA GLY A 236 -9.06 -5.77 -13.16
C GLY A 236 -8.42 -5.08 -11.94
N GLY A 237 -8.73 -5.53 -10.72
CA GLY A 237 -8.25 -4.94 -9.47
C GLY A 237 -8.80 -3.54 -9.21
N HIS A 238 -7.95 -2.66 -8.69
CA HIS A 238 -8.32 -1.28 -8.33
C HIS A 238 -8.13 -0.27 -9.46
N TYR A 239 -7.71 -0.71 -10.64
CA TYR A 239 -7.40 0.17 -11.75
C TYR A 239 -8.53 0.23 -12.77
N ALA A 240 -8.78 1.44 -13.26
CA ALA A 240 -9.56 1.70 -14.45
C ALA A 240 -8.67 1.53 -15.69
N TYR A 241 -9.21 0.94 -16.74
CA TYR A 241 -8.51 0.65 -17.98
C TYR A 241 -9.28 1.19 -19.19
N ASN A 242 -8.56 1.44 -20.29
CA ASN A 242 -9.12 1.98 -21.52
C ASN A 242 -10.17 1.03 -22.14
N LEU A 243 -11.35 1.57 -22.43
CA LEU A 243 -12.48 0.81 -22.97
C LEU A 243 -12.37 0.49 -24.48
N GLY A 244 -11.34 0.98 -25.15
CA GLY A 244 -11.21 0.96 -26.60
C GLY A 244 -11.70 2.25 -27.24
N VAL A 245 -11.54 2.31 -28.55
CA VAL A 245 -11.88 3.45 -29.40
C VAL A 245 -12.75 3.00 -30.56
N ILE A 246 -13.60 3.89 -31.05
CA ILE A 246 -14.34 3.67 -32.28
C ILE A 246 -13.48 4.06 -33.48
N GLU A 247 -13.17 3.10 -34.34
CA GLU A 247 -12.52 3.32 -35.62
C GLU A 247 -13.38 2.69 -36.72
N ARG A 248 -13.79 3.48 -37.73
CA ARG A 248 -14.66 3.03 -38.84
C ARG A 248 -15.92 2.30 -38.36
N ASP A 249 -16.64 2.89 -37.40
CA ASP A 249 -17.87 2.36 -36.78
C ASP A 249 -17.71 1.00 -36.07
N ARG A 250 -16.49 0.63 -35.68
CA ARG A 250 -16.23 -0.57 -34.88
C ARG A 250 -15.42 -0.26 -33.65
N LEU A 251 -15.72 -0.96 -32.57
CA LEU A 251 -14.88 -0.94 -31.38
C LEU A 251 -13.56 -1.65 -31.69
N THR A 252 -12.45 -0.94 -31.54
CA THR A 252 -11.10 -1.47 -31.70
C THR A 252 -10.26 -1.18 -30.46
N ALA A 253 -9.27 -2.03 -30.23
CA ALA A 253 -8.23 -1.71 -29.26
C ALA A 253 -7.41 -0.52 -29.77
N PRO A 254 -7.04 0.44 -28.91
CA PRO A 254 -6.21 1.55 -29.35
C PRO A 254 -4.86 1.03 -29.83
N LYS A 255 -4.40 1.56 -30.96
CA LYS A 255 -3.04 1.34 -31.42
C LYS A 255 -2.07 2.04 -30.47
N PHE A 256 -0.96 1.38 -30.16
CA PHE A 256 0.09 1.95 -29.34
C PHE A 256 0.96 2.91 -30.18
N GLU A 257 0.85 4.20 -29.90
CA GLU A 257 1.53 5.27 -30.65
C GLU A 257 2.42 6.15 -29.76
N SER A 258 2.55 5.81 -28.47
CA SER A 258 3.35 6.57 -27.50
C SER A 258 2.90 8.03 -27.34
N ARG A 259 1.59 8.29 -27.35
CA ARG A 259 1.02 9.64 -27.22
C ARG A 259 1.08 10.11 -25.76
N ALA A 260 1.57 11.33 -25.57
CA ALA A 260 1.73 11.91 -24.23
C ALA A 260 0.40 12.26 -23.53
N THR A 261 -0.69 12.36 -24.27
CA THR A 261 -2.02 12.75 -23.78
C THR A 261 -3.01 11.60 -23.71
N PHE A 262 -2.71 10.44 -24.31
CA PHE A 262 -3.64 9.32 -24.37
C PHE A 262 -3.58 8.50 -23.07
N ALA A 263 -4.66 8.53 -22.30
CA ALA A 263 -4.75 7.82 -21.04
C ALA A 263 -4.99 6.31 -21.26
N VAL A 264 -4.19 5.48 -20.59
CA VAL A 264 -4.25 4.01 -20.71
C VAL A 264 -4.83 3.37 -19.45
N MET A 265 -4.48 3.89 -18.27
CA MET A 265 -4.93 3.33 -16.99
C MET A 265 -4.99 4.41 -15.90
N ALA A 266 -5.81 4.22 -14.87
CA ALA A 266 -5.86 5.10 -13.70
C ALA A 266 -6.27 4.35 -12.42
N ASP A 267 -5.96 4.86 -11.23
CA ASP A 267 -6.25 4.21 -9.93
C ASP A 267 -7.61 4.58 -9.31
N ALA A 268 -8.60 4.68 -10.20
CA ALA A 268 -9.99 5.03 -9.90
C ALA A 268 -10.94 3.83 -10.07
N PRO A 269 -11.40 3.16 -9.00
CA PRO A 269 -12.62 2.39 -9.01
C PRO A 269 -13.77 3.34 -8.73
N LEU A 270 -14.82 3.35 -9.55
CA LEU A 270 -16.00 4.18 -9.29
C LEU A 270 -17.24 3.32 -9.07
N PRO A 271 -17.43 2.72 -7.89
CA PRO A 271 -18.76 2.44 -7.41
C PRO A 271 -19.27 3.69 -6.69
N GLY A 272 -19.83 4.66 -7.40
CA GLY A 272 -20.37 5.86 -6.73
C GLY A 272 -20.75 7.07 -7.58
N PHE A 273 -20.62 7.02 -8.90
CA PHE A 273 -21.18 8.08 -9.76
C PHE A 273 -22.70 7.95 -9.85
N SER A 274 -23.40 8.44 -8.84
CA SER A 274 -24.79 8.87 -8.98
C SER A 274 -24.79 10.36 -9.32
N ASN A 275 -25.47 10.75 -10.41
CA ASN A 275 -25.72 12.15 -10.78
C ASN A 275 -24.47 13.04 -11.01
N GLY A 276 -23.40 12.51 -11.62
CA GLY A 276 -22.31 13.34 -12.15
C GLY A 276 -21.36 13.93 -11.10
N ARG A 277 -21.37 13.45 -9.85
CA ARG A 277 -20.41 13.86 -8.82
C ARG A 277 -19.58 12.66 -8.36
N LEU A 278 -18.27 12.87 -8.24
CA LEU A 278 -17.31 11.88 -7.79
C LEU A 278 -17.47 11.68 -6.28
N GLY A 279 -17.91 10.49 -5.84
CA GLY A 279 -17.98 10.16 -4.42
C GLY A 279 -16.57 10.03 -3.83
N VAL A 280 -16.19 10.93 -2.92
CA VAL A 280 -14.84 11.06 -2.33
C VAL A 280 -14.35 9.76 -1.67
N GLU A 281 -15.26 8.96 -1.12
CA GLU A 281 -14.96 7.66 -0.48
C GLU A 281 -14.50 6.58 -1.47
N ASN A 282 -14.81 6.78 -2.75
CA ASN A 282 -14.50 5.86 -3.84
C ASN A 282 -13.39 6.38 -4.74
N VAL A 283 -12.62 7.36 -4.31
CA VAL A 283 -11.38 7.77 -4.98
C VAL A 283 -10.19 7.24 -4.21
N GLY A 284 -9.13 6.84 -4.92
CA GLY A 284 -7.88 6.41 -4.28
C GLY A 284 -7.29 7.52 -3.43
N HIS A 285 -6.24 7.19 -2.67
CA HIS A 285 -5.40 8.21 -2.03
C HIS A 285 -6.16 9.17 -1.10
N SER A 286 -6.99 8.61 -0.21
CA SER A 286 -7.77 9.39 0.77
C SER A 286 -8.65 10.47 0.14
N GLY A 287 -9.16 10.23 -1.07
CA GLY A 287 -10.03 11.19 -1.75
C GLY A 287 -9.32 12.40 -2.36
N LYS A 288 -7.97 12.45 -2.36
CA LYS A 288 -7.24 13.63 -2.83
C LYS A 288 -7.09 13.70 -4.35
N GLY A 289 -7.14 12.56 -5.04
CA GLY A 289 -6.85 12.49 -6.46
C GLY A 289 -6.55 11.09 -6.96
N ILE A 290 -6.14 11.01 -8.22
CA ILE A 290 -5.85 9.75 -8.93
C ILE A 290 -4.51 9.84 -9.65
N ASN A 291 -3.77 8.73 -9.74
CA ASN A 291 -2.71 8.60 -10.71
C ASN A 291 -3.31 8.14 -12.05
N VAL A 292 -2.80 8.72 -13.13
CA VAL A 292 -3.11 8.36 -14.50
C VAL A 292 -1.81 7.94 -15.19
N LEU A 293 -1.84 6.77 -15.82
CA LEU A 293 -0.80 6.26 -16.71
C LEU A 293 -1.16 6.63 -18.14
N PHE A 294 -0.26 7.35 -18.78
CA PHE A 294 -0.32 7.70 -20.20
C PHE A 294 0.42 6.67 -21.05
N GLU A 295 0.12 6.68 -22.34
CA GLU A 295 0.68 5.76 -23.33
C GLU A 295 2.21 5.91 -23.51
N ASP A 296 2.75 7.10 -23.29
CA ASP A 296 4.20 7.38 -23.24
C ASP A 296 4.91 6.81 -21.99
N GLY A 297 4.17 6.17 -21.09
CA GLY A 297 4.68 5.60 -19.84
C GLY A 297 4.75 6.57 -18.67
N ARG A 298 4.38 7.83 -18.88
CA ARG A 298 4.31 8.82 -17.80
C ARG A 298 3.17 8.46 -16.86
N VAL A 299 3.48 8.46 -15.56
CA VAL A 299 2.49 8.35 -14.50
C VAL A 299 2.41 9.68 -13.77
N GLN A 300 1.22 10.29 -13.75
CA GLN A 300 1.01 11.59 -13.13
C GLN A 300 -0.18 11.56 -12.17
N PHE A 301 0.00 12.16 -11.00
CA PHE A 301 -1.07 12.35 -10.03
C PHE A 301 -1.85 13.64 -10.35
N PHE A 302 -3.16 13.53 -10.44
CA PHE A 302 -4.08 14.65 -10.60
C PHE A 302 -4.97 14.76 -9.37
N THR A 303 -5.07 15.97 -8.81
CA THR A 303 -6.08 16.26 -7.79
C THR A 303 -7.48 16.22 -8.42
N LEU A 304 -8.51 16.07 -7.60
CA LEU A 304 -9.89 16.09 -8.10
C LEU A 304 -10.24 17.38 -8.83
N GLU A 305 -9.79 18.52 -8.30
CA GLU A 305 -9.96 19.84 -8.91
C GLU A 305 -9.26 19.95 -10.27
N ALA A 306 -8.01 19.44 -10.37
CA ALA A 306 -7.27 19.43 -11.62
C ALA A 306 -7.91 18.49 -12.65
N LEU A 307 -8.50 17.38 -12.20
CA LEU A 307 -9.22 16.42 -13.03
C LEU A 307 -10.49 17.04 -13.63
N GLU A 308 -11.27 17.77 -12.84
CA GLU A 308 -12.48 18.47 -13.31
C GLU A 308 -12.16 19.61 -14.29
N ALA A 309 -11.00 20.26 -14.13
CA ALA A 309 -10.55 21.34 -15.00
C ALA A 309 -9.88 20.84 -16.30
N MET A 310 -9.57 19.55 -16.42
CA MET A 310 -8.92 19.02 -17.61
C MET A 310 -9.87 19.08 -18.82
N PRO A 311 -9.43 19.63 -19.97
CA PRO A 311 -10.24 19.66 -21.19
C PRO A 311 -10.63 18.27 -21.68
N ASP A 312 -9.68 17.33 -21.60
CA ASP A 312 -9.85 15.93 -21.92
C ASP A 312 -9.78 15.11 -20.64
N HIS A 313 -10.94 14.65 -20.19
CA HIS A 313 -11.09 14.01 -18.89
C HIS A 313 -10.90 12.50 -19.06
N PRO A 314 -9.90 11.86 -18.43
CA PRO A 314 -9.51 10.49 -18.74
C PRO A 314 -10.57 9.43 -18.45
N LEU A 315 -11.59 9.73 -17.63
CA LEU A 315 -12.67 8.79 -17.29
C LEU A 315 -13.94 8.95 -18.15
N TRP A 316 -13.93 9.88 -19.10
CA TRP A 316 -15.07 10.12 -19.99
C TRP A 316 -14.59 10.22 -21.42
N ASN A 317 -15.38 9.70 -22.34
CA ASN A 317 -15.16 9.99 -23.74
C ASN A 317 -15.49 11.46 -24.08
N HIS A 318 -15.16 11.92 -25.28
CA HIS A 318 -15.44 13.28 -25.75
C HIS A 318 -16.93 13.67 -25.75
N ARG A 319 -17.85 12.70 -25.61
CA ARG A 319 -19.30 12.95 -25.40
C ARG A 319 -19.69 13.05 -23.93
N ARG A 320 -18.72 13.08 -23.01
CA ARG A 320 -18.88 13.08 -21.55
C ARG A 320 -19.66 11.88 -21.04
N ARG A 321 -19.41 10.70 -21.62
CA ARG A 321 -20.01 9.43 -21.19
C ARG A 321 -18.92 8.49 -20.71
N ASN A 322 -19.27 7.62 -19.76
CA ASN A 322 -18.43 6.51 -19.34
C ASN A 322 -18.67 5.31 -20.29
N GLU A 323 -18.23 5.48 -21.53
CA GLU A 323 -18.28 4.52 -22.65
C GLU A 323 -16.95 4.60 -23.41
N ALA A 324 -16.72 3.68 -24.36
CA ALA A 324 -15.56 3.70 -25.24
C ALA A 324 -15.39 5.05 -25.96
N GLY A 325 -14.15 5.35 -26.34
CA GLY A 325 -13.79 6.55 -27.08
C GLY A 325 -14.50 6.62 -28.42
N ILE A 326 -14.95 7.80 -28.83
CA ILE A 326 -15.72 7.97 -30.08
C ILE A 326 -14.82 8.10 -31.33
N ASN A 327 -13.51 8.22 -31.14
CA ASN A 327 -12.50 8.26 -32.19
C ASN A 327 -11.17 7.73 -31.63
N VAL A 328 -10.17 7.58 -32.51
CA VAL A 328 -8.86 7.00 -32.17
C VAL A 328 -8.05 7.77 -31.11
N ASP A 329 -8.35 9.05 -30.92
CA ASP A 329 -7.67 9.93 -29.96
C ASP A 329 -8.45 10.13 -28.66
N ASP A 330 -9.66 9.54 -28.56
CA ASP A 330 -10.56 9.70 -27.43
C ASP A 330 -10.31 8.61 -26.38
N ALA A 331 -9.50 8.90 -25.37
CA ALA A 331 -9.21 7.96 -24.29
C ALA A 331 -10.31 7.98 -23.24
N SER A 332 -10.91 6.81 -22.96
CA SER A 332 -11.93 6.67 -21.91
C SER A 332 -11.63 5.47 -21.02
N LEU A 333 -11.37 5.75 -19.75
CA LEU A 333 -11.03 4.76 -18.73
C LEU A 333 -12.24 4.40 -17.89
N ALA A 334 -12.37 3.10 -17.56
CA ALA A 334 -13.47 2.62 -16.75
C ALA A 334 -13.04 1.52 -15.76
N PRO A 335 -13.74 1.38 -14.61
CA PRO A 335 -13.41 0.36 -13.62
C PRO A 335 -13.61 -1.05 -14.17
N SER A 336 -12.96 -2.03 -13.54
CA SER A 336 -12.92 -3.44 -13.97
C SER A 336 -14.22 -3.95 -14.59
N TRP A 337 -15.35 -3.84 -13.88
CA TRP A 337 -16.64 -4.43 -14.29
C TRP A 337 -17.34 -3.75 -15.47
N ARG A 338 -16.91 -2.55 -15.88
CA ARG A 338 -17.65 -1.72 -16.82
C ARG A 338 -17.46 -2.22 -18.27
N PRO A 339 -18.53 -2.55 -19.01
CA PRO A 339 -18.46 -2.80 -20.45
C PRO A 339 -18.22 -1.53 -21.27
N PRO A 340 -17.78 -1.65 -22.53
CA PRO A 340 -17.48 -0.50 -23.39
C PRO A 340 -18.71 0.38 -23.71
N PHE A 341 -19.92 -0.16 -23.68
CA PHE A 341 -21.16 0.60 -23.90
C PHE A 341 -22.19 0.32 -22.80
N VAL A 342 -23.19 1.19 -22.64
CA VAL A 342 -24.26 0.99 -21.64
C VAL A 342 -25.13 -0.23 -21.95
N ASP A 343 -25.44 -0.49 -23.22
CA ASP A 343 -26.40 -1.53 -23.65
C ASP A 343 -25.75 -2.86 -24.10
N VAL A 344 -24.63 -3.25 -23.47
CA VAL A 344 -23.89 -4.47 -23.86
C VAL A 344 -24.45 -5.72 -23.17
N LYS A 345 -24.73 -6.76 -23.95
CA LYS A 345 -24.96 -8.12 -23.43
C LYS A 345 -23.63 -8.78 -23.10
N GLN A 346 -23.37 -8.98 -21.81
CA GLN A 346 -22.19 -9.70 -21.32
C GLN A 346 -22.38 -11.22 -21.32
N ARG A 347 -23.63 -11.69 -21.47
CA ARG A 347 -23.98 -13.08 -21.81
C ARG A 347 -25.36 -13.15 -22.45
#